data_AF-A0A6C0IX14-F1
#
_entry.id   AF-A0A6C0IX14-F1
#
_cell.length_a   1.000
_cell.length_b   1.000
_cell.length_c   1.000
_cell.angle_alpha   90.00
_cell.angle_beta   90.00
_cell.angle_gamma   90.00
#
_symmetry.space_group_name_H-M   'P 1'
#
loop_
_entity.id
_entity.type
_entity.pdbx_description
1 polymer ?
#
loop_
_entity_poly.entity_id
_entity_poly.type
_entity_poly.pdbx_seq_one_letter_code
_entity_poly.pdbx_strand_id
1 'polypeptide(L)'
;MGNCLTKKIVTSPPHEGTSLTSVEVRDIIKRAFRIDNDAIIFIGDREYFAYSIDKLQEFLAEDSVNKLTYANERLDCDDFARILQGREREWFSKSTSGSGASTLGCVWGDLRPSEESTEPNYHAMNFFIDSERRVFMIEPQNDEIRLITSNSTHFFVEV
;
A
#
# COMPACT_ATOMS: atom_id res chain seq x y z
N MET A 1 24.72 -6.85 20.17
CA MET A 1 23.26 -6.72 19.99
C MET A 1 23.00 -5.29 19.58
N GLY A 2 22.80 -5.04 18.28
CA GLY A 2 22.51 -3.69 17.80
C GLY A 2 21.08 -3.34 18.18
N ASN A 3 20.87 -2.24 18.90
CA ASN A 3 19.56 -1.63 19.01
C ASN A 3 19.13 -1.26 17.59
N CYS A 4 18.28 -2.09 16.97
CA CYS A 4 17.52 -1.68 15.81
C CYS A 4 16.54 -0.62 16.35
N LEU A 5 16.97 0.63 16.29
CA LEU A 5 16.18 1.78 16.70
C LEU A 5 15.01 1.88 15.72
N THR A 6 13.92 1.18 16.00
CA THR A 6 12.63 1.51 15.38
C THR A 6 12.28 2.90 15.87
N LYS A 7 12.49 3.89 14.99
CA LYS A 7 12.07 5.26 15.25
C LYS A 7 10.57 5.20 15.56
N LYS A 8 10.20 5.59 16.78
CA LYS A 8 8.81 5.61 17.19
C LYS A 8 8.07 6.61 16.31
N ILE A 9 7.04 6.14 15.62
CA ILE A 9 6.10 6.98 14.89
C ILE A 9 5.34 7.81 15.94
N VAL A 10 5.41 9.12 15.78
CA VAL A 10 4.85 10.15 16.68
C VAL A 10 3.49 10.60 16.19
N THR A 11 3.24 10.60 14.87
CA THR A 11 1.93 10.95 14.31
C THR A 11 0.85 9.98 14.80
N SER A 12 -0.28 10.55 15.19
CA SER A 12 -1.42 9.77 15.64
C SER A 12 -2.07 9.08 14.43
N PRO A 13 -2.57 7.85 14.61
CA PRO A 13 -3.32 7.15 13.58
C PRO A 13 -4.58 7.93 13.15
N PRO A 14 -5.14 7.66 11.96
CA PRO A 14 -6.33 8.33 11.44
C PRO A 14 -7.52 8.13 12.39
N HIS A 15 -8.27 9.21 12.61
CA HIS A 15 -9.53 9.17 13.36
C HIS A 15 -10.79 9.37 12.51
N GLU A 16 -10.62 9.77 11.25
CA GLU A 16 -11.66 10.08 10.29
C GLU A 16 -11.41 9.31 8.99
N GLY A 17 -12.48 8.97 8.29
CA GLY A 17 -12.41 8.14 7.10
C GLY A 17 -13.77 7.52 6.76
N THR A 18 -13.73 6.57 5.82
CA THR A 18 -14.91 5.84 5.33
C THR A 18 -14.71 4.35 5.53
N SER A 19 -15.66 3.68 6.16
CA SER A 19 -15.70 2.21 6.20
C SER A 19 -16.09 1.65 4.84
N LEU A 20 -15.38 0.63 4.39
CA LEU A 20 -15.60 -0.11 3.16
C LEU A 20 -15.75 -1.59 3.49
N THR A 21 -16.74 -2.24 2.91
CA THR A 21 -16.83 -3.70 2.96
C THR A 21 -15.76 -4.35 2.08
N SER A 22 -15.43 -5.61 2.35
CA SER A 22 -14.54 -6.41 1.49
C SER A 22 -15.00 -6.49 0.03
N VAL A 23 -16.31 -6.44 -0.22
CA VAL A 23 -16.91 -6.38 -1.56
C VAL A 23 -16.59 -5.05 -2.23
N GLU A 24 -16.78 -3.93 -1.53
CA GLU A 24 -16.45 -2.60 -2.07
C GLU A 24 -14.96 -2.45 -2.36
N VAL A 25 -14.10 -2.93 -1.46
CA VAL A 25 -12.64 -2.94 -1.67
C VAL A 25 -12.29 -3.76 -2.91
N ARG A 26 -12.86 -4.95 -3.07
CA ARG A 26 -12.67 -5.78 -4.28
C ARG A 26 -13.06 -5.03 -5.54
N ASP A 27 -14.21 -4.37 -5.54
CA ASP A 27 -14.74 -3.67 -6.71
C ASP A 27 -13.88 -2.44 -7.08
N ILE A 28 -13.39 -1.71 -6.08
CA ILE A 28 -12.46 -0.59 -6.27
C ILE A 28 -11.15 -1.10 -6.88
N ILE A 29 -10.56 -2.15 -6.30
CA ILE A 29 -9.33 -2.79 -6.79
C ILE A 29 -9.49 -3.23 -8.24
N LYS A 30 -10.55 -4.00 -8.55
CA LYS A 30 -10.79 -4.49 -9.92
C LYS A 30 -10.93 -3.35 -10.93
N ARG A 31 -11.64 -2.29 -10.57
CA ARG A 31 -11.83 -1.12 -11.45
C ARG A 31 -10.53 -0.36 -11.66
N ALA A 32 -9.80 -0.07 -10.58
CA ALA A 32 -8.59 0.74 -10.62
C ALA A 32 -7.44 0.03 -11.34
N PHE A 33 -7.23 -1.26 -11.05
CA PHE A 33 -6.19 -2.08 -11.68
C PHE A 33 -6.62 -2.71 -13.01
N ARG A 34 -7.86 -2.45 -13.44
CA ARG A 34 -8.45 -3.00 -14.68
C ARG A 34 -8.33 -4.53 -14.76
N ILE A 35 -8.56 -5.20 -13.63
CA ILE A 35 -8.45 -6.65 -13.54
C ILE A 35 -9.70 -7.27 -14.17
N ASP A 36 -9.55 -7.76 -15.39
CA ASP A 36 -10.53 -8.53 -16.16
C ASP A 36 -10.15 -10.02 -16.34
N ASN A 37 -8.98 -10.42 -15.81
CA ASN A 37 -8.30 -11.69 -16.06
C ASN A 37 -8.04 -12.51 -14.76
N ASP A 38 -7.09 -13.46 -14.84
CA ASP A 38 -6.73 -14.44 -13.81
C ASP A 38 -5.96 -13.87 -12.58
N ALA A 39 -5.88 -12.55 -12.41
CA ALA A 39 -5.18 -11.96 -11.27
C ALA A 39 -5.79 -12.43 -9.94
N ILE A 40 -4.93 -12.84 -9.01
CA ILE A 40 -5.37 -13.31 -7.70
C ILE A 40 -5.57 -12.09 -6.79
N ILE A 41 -6.80 -11.87 -6.34
CA ILE A 41 -7.13 -10.83 -5.35
C ILE A 41 -7.46 -11.49 -4.02
N PHE A 42 -6.51 -11.39 -3.08
CA PHE A 42 -6.67 -11.81 -1.69
C PHE A 42 -7.17 -10.65 -0.83
N ILE A 43 -8.25 -10.90 -0.08
CA ILE A 43 -8.85 -9.91 0.82
C ILE A 43 -8.98 -10.59 2.19
N GLY A 44 -8.18 -10.15 3.15
CA GLY A 44 -8.06 -10.81 4.45
C GLY A 44 -9.21 -10.50 5.42
N ASP A 45 -9.73 -9.28 5.38
CA ASP A 45 -10.70 -8.76 6.34
C ASP A 45 -12.09 -8.57 5.73
N ARG A 46 -13.11 -8.50 6.61
CA ARG A 46 -14.50 -8.25 6.19
C ARG A 46 -14.79 -6.77 5.94
N GLU A 47 -14.09 -5.91 6.65
CA GLU A 47 -14.28 -4.46 6.64
C GLU A 47 -12.91 -3.80 6.66
N TYR A 48 -12.84 -2.67 5.97
CA TYR A 48 -11.66 -1.83 5.85
C TYR A 48 -12.02 -0.38 6.17
N PHE A 49 -11.04 0.39 6.63
CA PHE A 49 -11.19 1.80 6.93
C PHE A 49 -10.27 2.62 6.03
N ALA A 50 -10.88 3.36 5.11
CA ALA A 50 -10.19 4.22 4.16
C ALA A 50 -10.06 5.63 4.73
N TYR A 51 -8.84 6.08 4.99
CA TYR A 51 -8.54 7.42 5.50
C TYR A 51 -7.93 8.32 4.41
N SER A 52 -7.65 9.59 4.72
CA SER A 52 -7.14 10.54 3.72
C SER A 52 -5.70 10.22 3.30
N ILE A 53 -5.36 10.55 2.05
CA ILE A 53 -3.98 10.41 1.55
C ILE A 53 -2.98 11.26 2.35
N ASP A 54 -3.38 12.45 2.81
CA ASP A 54 -2.54 13.33 3.64
C ASP A 54 -2.08 12.62 4.92
N LYS A 55 -2.98 11.85 5.54
CA LYS A 55 -2.67 11.12 6.78
C LYS A 55 -1.74 9.93 6.51
N LEU A 56 -1.82 9.31 5.33
CA LEU A 56 -0.81 8.32 4.91
C LEU A 56 0.55 8.99 4.69
N GLN A 57 0.60 10.17 4.06
CA GLN A 57 1.84 10.92 3.85
C GLN A 57 2.50 11.33 5.17
N GLU A 58 1.71 11.72 6.18
CA GLU A 58 2.23 11.95 7.54
C GLU A 58 2.90 10.71 8.14
N PHE A 59 2.29 9.53 7.97
CA PHE A 59 2.87 8.26 8.41
C PHE A 59 4.19 7.95 7.68
N LEU A 60 4.20 8.06 6.34
CA LEU A 60 5.38 7.79 5.52
C LEU A 60 6.56 8.73 5.87
N ALA A 61 6.28 10.01 6.11
CA ALA A 61 7.30 10.99 6.50
C ALA A 61 8.02 10.62 7.82
N GLU A 62 7.36 9.87 8.69
CA GLU A 62 7.92 9.45 9.97
C GLU A 62 8.58 8.08 9.95
N ASP A 63 8.08 7.20 9.09
CA ASP A 63 8.62 5.87 8.84
C ASP A 63 10.08 5.91 8.29
N SER A 64 10.69 4.74 8.20
CA SER A 64 12.08 4.57 7.79
C SER A 64 12.30 3.42 6.80
N VAL A 65 11.25 2.88 6.17
CA VAL A 65 11.39 1.85 5.14
C VAL A 65 12.19 2.40 3.96
N ASN A 66 11.93 3.63 3.52
CA ASN A 66 12.70 4.34 2.50
C ASN A 66 14.20 4.54 2.82
N LYS A 67 14.64 4.32 4.07
CA LYS A 67 16.04 4.43 4.50
C LYS A 67 16.76 3.09 4.53
N LEU A 68 16.03 1.99 4.32
CA LEU A 68 16.63 0.67 4.23
C LEU A 68 17.48 0.59 2.94
N THR A 69 18.59 -0.14 3.00
CA THR A 69 19.45 -0.34 1.84
C THR A 69 18.99 -1.55 1.06
N TYR A 70 18.62 -1.35 -0.19
CA TYR A 70 18.30 -2.45 -1.11
C TYR A 70 19.45 -3.47 -1.16
N ALA A 71 19.10 -4.74 -1.05
CA ALA A 71 20.02 -5.85 -1.21
C ALA A 71 19.36 -6.93 -2.06
N ASN A 72 19.90 -7.16 -3.26
CA ASN A 72 19.36 -8.14 -4.21
C ASN A 72 19.09 -9.50 -3.51
N GLU A 73 17.88 -10.03 -3.69
CA GLU A 73 17.35 -11.30 -3.11
C GLU A 73 17.32 -11.39 -1.57
N ARG A 74 17.71 -10.35 -0.83
CA ARG A 74 17.73 -10.35 0.64
C ARG A 74 16.85 -9.28 1.27
N LEU A 75 16.65 -8.18 0.55
CA LEU A 75 15.86 -7.02 0.90
C LEU A 75 15.55 -6.29 -0.41
N ASP A 76 14.69 -6.89 -1.23
CA ASP A 76 14.25 -6.36 -2.51
C ASP A 76 12.79 -5.89 -2.47
N CYS A 77 12.17 -5.69 -3.63
CA CYS A 77 10.94 -4.91 -3.75
C CYS A 77 9.79 -5.43 -2.89
N ASP A 78 9.61 -6.74 -2.81
CA ASP A 78 8.55 -7.39 -2.04
C ASP A 78 8.80 -7.30 -0.53
N ASP A 79 10.05 -7.44 -0.08
CA ASP A 79 10.43 -7.23 1.31
C ASP A 79 10.10 -5.80 1.75
N PHE A 80 10.47 -4.78 0.95
CA PHE A 80 10.13 -3.39 1.25
C PHE A 80 8.62 -3.19 1.36
N ALA A 81 7.85 -3.75 0.42
CA ALA A 81 6.38 -3.62 0.41
C ALA A 81 5.74 -4.28 1.64
N ARG A 82 6.24 -5.46 2.05
CA ARG A 82 5.78 -6.19 3.23
C ARG A 82 6.14 -5.48 4.53
N ILE A 83 7.35 -4.93 4.63
CA ILE A 83 7.77 -4.17 5.82
C ILE A 83 6.91 -2.92 5.96
N LEU A 84 6.67 -2.16 4.87
CA LEU A 84 5.82 -0.97 4.92
C LEU A 84 4.40 -1.33 5.36
N GLN A 85 3.81 -2.36 4.76
CA GLN A 85 2.49 -2.86 5.15
C GLN A 85 2.41 -3.23 6.63
N GLY A 86 3.41 -3.97 7.15
CA GLY A 86 3.44 -4.37 8.55
C GLY A 86 3.56 -3.18 9.52
N ARG A 87 4.38 -2.19 9.18
CA ARG A 87 4.55 -0.98 10.00
C ARG A 87 3.31 -0.10 10.00
N GLU A 88 2.66 0.05 8.85
CA GLU A 88 1.41 0.78 8.75
C GLU A 88 0.32 0.08 9.57
N ARG A 89 0.21 -1.24 9.47
CA ARG A 89 -0.74 -2.04 10.27
C ARG A 89 -0.50 -1.85 11.77
N GLU A 90 0.76 -1.87 12.22
CA GLU A 90 1.09 -1.63 13.63
C GLU A 90 0.70 -0.21 14.08
N TRP A 91 0.97 0.80 13.25
CA TRP A 91 0.58 2.18 13.53
C TRP A 91 -0.94 2.36 13.53
N PHE A 92 -1.62 1.85 12.51
CA PHE A 92 -3.07 1.93 12.33
C PHE A 92 -3.84 1.20 13.44
N SER A 93 -3.30 0.08 13.96
CA SER A 93 -3.92 -0.67 15.07
C SER A 93 -4.08 0.13 16.37
N LYS A 94 -3.33 1.25 16.49
CA LYS A 94 -3.44 2.18 17.62
C LYS A 94 -4.61 3.15 17.43
N SER A 95 -5.28 3.14 16.27
CA SER A 95 -6.48 3.93 16.05
C SER A 95 -7.62 3.41 16.92
N THR A 96 -8.39 4.35 17.47
CA THR A 96 -9.67 4.06 18.13
C THR A 96 -10.86 4.31 17.20
N SER A 97 -10.60 4.63 15.94
CA SER A 97 -11.63 5.06 14.98
C SER A 97 -11.81 4.07 13.86
N GLY A 98 -13.08 3.82 13.52
CA GLY A 98 -13.46 2.85 12.51
C GLY A 98 -13.45 1.40 13.02
N SER A 99 -14.24 0.55 12.37
CA SER A 99 -14.07 -0.90 12.43
C SER A 99 -13.24 -1.34 11.22
N GLY A 100 -12.46 -2.41 11.38
CA GLY A 100 -11.77 -3.08 10.29
C GLY A 100 -10.29 -2.70 10.13
N ALA A 101 -9.69 -3.24 9.07
CA ALA A 101 -8.29 -3.06 8.75
C ALA A 101 -8.06 -1.79 7.90
N SER A 102 -6.87 -1.20 7.91
CA SER A 102 -6.49 -0.18 6.93
C SER A 102 -6.57 -0.69 5.48
N THR A 103 -6.80 0.19 4.51
CA THR A 103 -6.82 -0.08 3.08
C THR A 103 -5.44 -0.14 2.41
N LEU A 104 -4.33 -0.07 3.17
CA LEU A 104 -2.98 -0.27 2.62
C LEU A 104 -2.74 -1.75 2.30
N GLY A 105 -2.51 -2.05 1.03
CA GLY A 105 -2.25 -3.38 0.50
C GLY A 105 -0.89 -3.51 -0.21
N CYS A 106 -0.63 -4.71 -0.73
CA CYS A 106 0.51 -5.02 -1.61
C CYS A 106 0.00 -5.43 -3.00
N VAL A 107 0.79 -5.12 -4.02
CA VAL A 107 0.51 -5.51 -5.40
C VAL A 107 1.80 -5.93 -6.09
N TRP A 108 1.74 -7.04 -6.84
CA TRP A 108 2.81 -7.55 -7.69
C TRP A 108 2.34 -7.60 -9.13
N GLY A 109 3.22 -7.18 -10.04
CA GLY A 109 2.85 -7.05 -11.44
C GLY A 109 3.95 -6.50 -12.30
N ASP A 110 3.59 -6.20 -13.55
CA ASP A 110 4.33 -5.26 -14.39
C ASP A 110 3.80 -3.84 -14.07
N LEU A 111 4.46 -3.15 -13.13
CA LEU A 111 4.00 -1.91 -12.51
C LEU A 111 4.73 -0.71 -13.12
N ARG A 112 4.18 -0.18 -14.22
CA ARG A 112 4.84 0.89 -15.00
C ARG A 112 4.87 2.22 -14.25
N PRO A 113 6.00 2.97 -14.25
CA PRO A 113 6.12 4.26 -13.57
C PRO A 113 5.29 5.37 -14.21
N SER A 114 5.06 5.30 -15.52
CA SER A 114 4.32 6.30 -16.30
C SER A 114 3.54 5.68 -17.46
N GLU A 115 2.59 6.41 -18.03
CA GLU A 115 1.82 5.97 -19.20
C GLU A 115 2.71 5.78 -20.44
N GLU A 116 3.82 6.53 -20.49
CA GLU A 116 4.79 6.52 -21.59
C GLU A 116 5.81 5.36 -21.48
N SER A 117 5.83 4.62 -20.35
CA SER A 117 6.79 3.54 -20.13
C SER A 117 6.54 2.35 -21.06
N THR A 118 7.49 2.06 -21.96
CA THR A 118 7.39 0.95 -22.93
C THR A 118 7.99 -0.37 -22.43
N GLU A 119 8.96 -0.32 -21.52
CA GLU A 119 9.65 -1.51 -21.00
C GLU A 119 8.99 -2.10 -19.75
N PRO A 120 8.83 -3.44 -19.65
CA PRO A 120 8.32 -4.11 -18.45
C PRO A 120 9.07 -3.72 -17.18
N ASN A 121 8.31 -3.47 -16.12
CA ASN A 121 8.80 -3.17 -14.79
C ASN A 121 8.17 -4.15 -13.79
N TYR A 122 8.67 -5.38 -13.77
CA TYR A 122 8.23 -6.38 -12.81
C TYR A 122 8.65 -5.98 -11.41
N HIS A 123 7.66 -5.70 -10.56
CA HIS A 123 7.90 -5.06 -9.29
C HIS A 123 6.83 -5.43 -8.25
N ALA A 124 7.17 -5.19 -6.99
CA ALA A 124 6.26 -5.26 -5.86
C ALA A 124 6.15 -3.87 -5.22
N MET A 125 4.92 -3.40 -5.03
CA MET A 125 4.66 -2.08 -4.45
C MET A 125 3.53 -2.18 -3.44
N ASN A 126 3.31 -1.10 -2.69
CA ASN A 126 2.09 -0.93 -1.94
C ASN A 126 1.05 -0.17 -2.75
N PHE A 127 -0.22 -0.37 -2.41
CA PHE A 127 -1.30 0.49 -2.87
C PHE A 127 -2.16 0.92 -1.69
N PHE A 128 -2.86 2.03 -1.85
CA PHE A 128 -3.74 2.58 -0.82
C PHE A 128 -5.06 3.06 -1.44
N ILE A 129 -6.18 2.69 -0.81
CA ILE A 129 -7.51 3.22 -1.16
C ILE A 129 -7.84 4.31 -0.15
N ASP A 130 -7.96 5.56 -0.61
CA ASP A 130 -8.28 6.66 0.29
C ASP A 130 -9.78 6.78 0.58
N SER A 131 -10.14 7.70 1.48
CA SER A 131 -11.53 8.00 1.85
C SER A 131 -12.40 8.50 0.67
N GLU A 132 -11.79 8.94 -0.43
CA GLU A 132 -12.48 9.32 -1.67
C GLU A 132 -12.57 8.14 -2.67
N ARG A 133 -12.16 6.93 -2.27
CA ARG A 133 -12.13 5.70 -3.08
C ARG A 133 -11.17 5.80 -4.28
N ARG A 134 -10.17 6.69 -4.23
CA ARG A 134 -9.05 6.75 -5.18
C ARG A 134 -8.00 5.72 -4.77
N VAL A 135 -7.33 5.12 -5.77
CA VAL A 135 -6.26 4.15 -5.53
C VAL A 135 -4.92 4.76 -5.91
N PHE A 136 -4.02 4.79 -4.95
CA PHE A 136 -2.66 5.27 -5.10
C PHE A 136 -1.67 4.12 -5.06
N MET A 137 -0.65 4.18 -5.90
CA MET A 137 0.54 3.33 -5.84
C MET A 137 1.59 4.02 -4.97
N ILE A 138 2.29 3.25 -4.14
CA ILE A 138 3.32 3.75 -3.23
C ILE A 138 4.57 2.93 -3.45
N GLU A 139 5.67 3.60 -3.78
CA GLU A 139 7.01 3.02 -3.84
C GLU A 139 7.64 3.03 -2.44
N PRO A 140 7.69 1.90 -1.73
CA PRO A 140 8.22 1.86 -0.36
C PRO A 140 9.72 2.20 -0.28
N GLN A 141 10.47 2.13 -1.39
CA GLN A 141 11.90 2.45 -1.39
C GLN A 141 12.20 3.95 -1.34
N ASN A 142 11.26 4.81 -1.75
CA ASN A 142 11.48 6.26 -1.85
C ASN A 142 10.26 7.13 -1.45
N ASP A 143 9.19 6.51 -0.97
CA ASP A 143 7.89 7.11 -0.62
C ASP A 143 7.18 7.85 -1.76
N GLU A 144 7.53 7.57 -3.02
CA GLU A 144 6.83 8.13 -4.17
C GLU A 144 5.39 7.62 -4.20
N ILE A 145 4.44 8.55 -4.23
CA ILE A 145 3.01 8.27 -4.37
C ILE A 145 2.56 8.75 -5.74
N ARG A 146 1.90 7.86 -6.47
CA ARG A 146 1.37 8.15 -7.81
C ARG A 146 0.04 7.45 -8.06
N LEU A 147 -0.66 7.85 -9.10
CA LEU A 147 -1.83 7.12 -9.58
C LEU A 147 -1.38 5.87 -10.33
N ILE A 148 -2.25 4.86 -10.36
CA ILE A 148 -2.05 3.66 -11.18
C ILE A 148 -2.04 4.06 -12.65
N THR A 149 -1.07 3.53 -13.41
CA THR A 149 -1.00 3.74 -14.85
C THR A 149 -1.81 2.69 -15.60
N SER A 150 -2.36 3.10 -16.74
CA SER A 150 -3.23 2.28 -17.57
C SER A 150 -2.53 1.12 -18.27
N ASN A 151 -1.21 1.24 -18.45
CA ASN A 151 -0.33 0.27 -19.08
C ASN A 151 0.30 -0.75 -18.09
N SER A 152 -0.07 -0.70 -16.80
CA SER A 152 0.36 -1.70 -15.81
C SER A 152 -0.47 -2.99 -15.90
N THR A 153 0.14 -4.13 -15.61
CA THR A 153 -0.57 -5.41 -15.42
C THR A 153 -0.29 -5.96 -14.03
N HIS A 154 -1.25 -6.71 -13.49
CA HIS A 154 -1.26 -7.11 -12.08
C HIS A 154 -1.49 -8.61 -11.99
N PHE A 155 -0.66 -9.31 -11.23
CA PHE A 155 -0.74 -10.77 -11.08
C PHE A 155 -1.30 -11.17 -9.71
N PHE A 156 -0.95 -10.39 -8.68
CA PHE A 156 -1.39 -10.63 -7.32
C PHE A 156 -1.65 -9.30 -6.61
N VAL A 157 -2.79 -9.22 -5.91
CA VAL A 157 -3.17 -8.09 -5.09
C VAL A 157 -3.63 -8.62 -3.73
N GLU A 158 -3.13 -8.03 -2.65
CA GLU A 158 -3.48 -8.40 -1.28
C GLU A 158 -3.76 -7.17 -0.44
N VAL A 159 -4.84 -7.22 0.34
CA VAL A 159 -5.19 -6.18 1.31
C VAL A 159 -5.81 -6.76 2.57
#